data_AF-A0A955YRE7-F1
#
_entry.id   AF-A0A955YRE7-F1
#
_cell.length_a   1.000
_cell.length_b   1.000
_cell.length_c   1.000
_cell.angle_alpha   90.00
_cell.angle_beta   90.00
_cell.angle_gamma   90.00
#
_symmetry.space_group_name_H-M   'P 1'
#
loop_
_entity.id
_entity.type
_entity.pdbx_description
1 polymer ?
#
loop_
_entity_poly.entity_id
_entity_poly.type
_entity_poly.pdbx_seq_one_letter_code
_entity_poly.pdbx_strand_id
1 'polypeptide(L)' 'DLANRYRTEGMAAYAKLQEQEFGMADRGYTAVKHQQEVGTGYFDDVANVISGGGASTLALGESTEAHQF' A
#
# COMPACT_ATOMS: atom_id res chain seq x y z
N ASP A 1 10.16 14.67 12.34
CA ASP A 1 11.50 14.14 12.00
C ASP A 1 11.71 14.00 10.49
N LEU A 2 10.89 13.21 9.78
CA LEU A 2 11.01 12.96 8.34
C LEU A 2 11.26 14.21 7.48
N ALA A 3 10.47 15.28 7.65
CA ALA A 3 10.60 16.50 6.83
C ALA A 3 12.00 17.16 6.92
N ASN A 4 12.59 17.19 8.12
CA ASN A 4 13.93 17.76 8.32
C ASN A 4 15.00 16.92 7.62
N ARG A 5 14.88 15.59 7.70
CA ARG A 5 15.80 14.65 7.07
C ARG A 5 15.62 14.59 5.57
N TYR A 6 14.39 14.70 5.07
CA TYR A 6 14.11 14.78 3.64
C TYR A 6 14.74 16.02 3.00
N ARG A 7 14.72 17.17 3.71
CA ARG A 7 15.42 18.39 3.26
C ARG A 7 16.91 18.18 3.03
N THR A 8 17.56 17.31 3.81
CA THR A 8 19.03 17.12 3.78
C THR A 8 19.48 15.86 3.03
N GLU A 9 18.70 14.78 3.11
CA GLU A 9 19.02 13.43 2.61
C GLU A 9 18.15 13.01 1.40
N GLY A 10 17.11 13.78 1.06
CA GLY A 10 16.18 13.48 -0.03
C GLY A 10 15.49 12.12 0.14
N MET A 11 15.39 11.36 -0.96
CA MET A 11 14.72 10.05 -0.98
C MET A 11 15.34 9.02 -0.03
N ALA A 12 16.62 9.16 0.36
CA ALA A 12 17.22 8.28 1.35
C ALA A 12 16.53 8.37 2.72
N ALA A 13 15.98 9.53 3.09
CA ALA A 13 15.17 9.66 4.30
C ALA A 13 13.85 8.89 4.20
N TYR A 14 13.21 8.90 3.04
CA TYR A 14 11.95 8.19 2.80
C TYR A 14 12.16 6.68 2.72
N ALA A 15 13.19 6.21 2.00
CA ALA A 15 13.54 4.79 1.93
C ALA A 15 13.84 4.20 3.33
N LYS A 16 14.54 4.96 4.19
CA LYS A 16 14.77 4.53 5.58
C LYS A 16 13.47 4.38 6.38
N LEU A 17 12.46 5.23 6.14
CA LEU A 17 11.15 5.07 6.77
C LEU A 17 10.45 3.81 6.25
N GLN A 18 10.47 3.59 4.93
CA GLN A 18 9.88 2.41 4.30
C GLN A 18 10.52 1.10 4.82
N GLU A 19 11.84 1.05 4.96
CA GLU A 19 12.56 -0.10 5.56
C GLU A 19 12.14 -0.34 7.03
N GLN A 20 11.88 0.73 7.79
CA GLN A 20 11.34 0.59 9.14
C GLN A 20 9.92 0.03 9.13
N GLU A 21 9.07 0.47 8.20
CA GLU A 21 7.71 -0.06 8.02
C GLU A 21 7.73 -1.55 7.67
N PHE A 22 8.61 -1.98 6.74
CA PHE A 22 8.83 -3.40 6.46
C PHE A 22 9.31 -4.17 7.69
N GLY A 23 10.28 -3.64 8.45
CA GLY A 23 10.76 -4.29 9.67
C GLY A 23 9.73 -4.36 10.80
N MET A 24 8.68 -3.53 10.77
CA MET A 24 7.56 -3.60 11.71
C MET A 24 6.48 -4.61 11.28
N ALA A 25 6.52 -5.13 10.04
CA ALA A 25 5.56 -6.12 9.56
C ALA A 25 5.57 -7.39 10.41
N ASP A 26 6.75 -7.85 10.85
CA ASP A 26 6.92 -8.99 11.76
C ASP A 26 6.23 -8.77 13.13
N ARG A 27 5.93 -7.52 13.47
CA ARG A 27 5.24 -7.11 14.70
C ARG A 27 3.77 -6.80 14.48
N GLY A 28 3.24 -7.11 13.29
CA GLY A 28 1.83 -6.92 12.92
C GLY A 28 1.50 -5.56 12.30
N TYR A 29 2.49 -4.77 11.87
CA TYR A 29 2.23 -3.55 11.11
C TYR A 29 1.84 -3.87 9.67
N THR A 30 0.70 -3.37 9.20
CA THR A 30 0.12 -3.71 7.89
C THR A 30 0.14 -2.57 6.88
N ALA A 31 0.24 -1.32 7.35
CA ALA A 31 0.08 -0.13 6.50
C ALA A 31 1.19 0.10 5.46
N VAL A 32 2.22 -0.76 5.44
CA VAL A 32 3.19 -0.81 4.32
C VAL A 32 2.49 -1.17 3.00
N LYS A 33 1.41 -1.98 3.06
CA LYS A 33 0.45 -2.21 1.98
C LYS A 33 -0.71 -1.25 2.12
N HIS A 34 -0.46 0.01 1.79
CA HIS A 34 -1.37 1.10 2.05
C HIS A 34 -2.67 1.04 1.22
N GLN A 35 -2.68 0.45 0.02
CA GLN A 35 -3.92 0.24 -0.76
C GLN A 35 -4.84 -0.74 -0.02
N GLN A 36 -4.28 -1.86 0.45
CA GLN A 36 -5.03 -2.81 1.28
C GLN A 36 -5.50 -2.15 2.59
N GLU A 37 -4.64 -1.39 3.27
CA GLU A 37 -4.93 -0.75 4.55
C GLU A 37 -6.14 0.18 4.49
N VAL A 38 -6.30 0.91 3.38
CA VAL A 38 -7.45 1.82 3.18
C VAL A 38 -8.67 1.13 2.56
N GLY A 39 -8.62 -0.20 2.40
CA GLY A 39 -9.77 -1.00 1.98
C GLY A 39 -9.96 -1.11 0.47
N THR A 40 -8.94 -0.87 -0.36
CA THR A 40 -9.07 -1.03 -1.83
C THR A 40 -9.61 -2.41 -2.19
N GLY A 41 -9.15 -3.47 -1.54
CA GLY A 41 -9.67 -4.83 -1.75
C GLY A 41 -11.12 -5.03 -1.33
N TYR A 42 -11.53 -4.38 -0.23
CA TYR A 42 -12.93 -4.41 0.19
C TYR A 42 -13.84 -3.76 -0.85
N PHE A 43 -13.45 -2.63 -1.42
CA PHE A 43 -14.24 -1.97 -2.47
C PHE A 43 -14.19 -2.71 -3.81
N ASP A 44 -13.10 -3.41 -4.12
CA ASP A 44 -13.03 -4.32 -5.26
C ASP A 44 -14.02 -5.48 -5.10
N ASP A 45 -14.10 -6.10 -3.92
CA ASP A 45 -15.07 -7.16 -3.62
C ASP A 45 -16.51 -6.66 -3.78
N VAL A 46 -16.81 -5.47 -3.25
CA VAL A 46 -18.13 -4.83 -3.42
C VAL A 46 -18.46 -4.60 -4.90
N ALA A 47 -17.53 -4.06 -5.67
CA ALA A 47 -17.71 -3.82 -7.10
C ALA A 47 -17.91 -5.13 -7.89
N ASN A 48 -17.16 -6.18 -7.52
CA ASN A 48 -17.27 -7.49 -8.14
C ASN A 48 -18.62 -8.15 -7.83
N VAL A 49 -19.12 -8.03 -6.60
CA VAL A 49 -20.47 -8.50 -6.23
C VAL A 49 -21.56 -7.76 -7.00
N ILE A 50 -21.49 -6.42 -7.08
CA ILE A 50 -22.48 -5.59 -7.80
C ILE A 50 -22.53 -5.96 -9.30
N SER A 51 -21.37 -6.24 -9.89
CA SER A 51 -21.26 -6.61 -11.31
C SER A 51 -21.55 -8.09 -11.59
N GLY A 52 -21.89 -8.89 -10.58
CA GLY A 52 -22.08 -10.34 -10.75
C GLY A 52 -20.83 -11.08 -11.20
N GLY A 53 -19.64 -10.61 -10.82
CA GLY A 53 -18.35 -11.18 -11.21
C GLY A 53 -17.75 -10.61 -12.50
N GLY A 54 -18.40 -9.62 -13.12
CA GLY A 54 -18.04 -9.07 -14.42
C GLY A 54 -17.25 -7.76 -14.39
N ALA A 55 -16.72 -7.34 -13.23
CA ALA A 55 -15.98 -6.09 -13.10
C ALA A 55 -14.66 -6.14 -13.88
N SER A 56 -14.42 -5.14 -14.74
CA SER A 56 -13.17 -4.99 -15.51
C SER A 56 -12.29 -3.83 -15.03
N THR A 57 -12.71 -3.11 -13.99
CA THR A 57 -12.03 -1.92 -13.47
C THR A 57 -11.70 -2.06 -11.98
N LEU A 58 -11.39 -3.28 -11.52
CA LEU A 58 -10.91 -3.51 -10.16
C LEU A 58 -9.52 -2.90 -9.99
N ALA A 59 -9.22 -2.41 -8.79
CA ALA A 59 -8.06 -1.57 -8.54
C ALA A 59 -6.82 -2.35 -8.07
N LEU A 60 -6.97 -3.40 -7.25
CA LEU A 60 -5.83 -4.08 -6.63
C LEU A 60 -5.04 -4.97 -7.59
N GLY A 61 -5.72 -5.70 -8.49
CA GLY A 61 -5.13 -6.80 -9.26
C GLY A 61 -3.91 -6.43 -10.10
N GLU A 62 -3.90 -5.22 -10.68
CA GLU A 62 -2.80 -4.69 -11.50
C GLU A 62 -2.05 -3.53 -10.81
N SER A 63 -2.22 -3.36 -9.50
CA SER A 63 -1.58 -2.29 -8.74
C SER A 63 -0.08 -2.52 -8.53
N THR A 64 0.70 -1.45 -8.37
CA THR A 64 2.12 -1.59 -7.98
C THR A 64 2.26 -2.25 -6.62
N GLU A 65 1.28 -2.10 -5.73
CA GLU A 65 1.25 -2.80 -4.44
C GLU A 65 1.18 -4.33 -4.61
N ALA A 66 0.36 -4.84 -5.53
CA ALA A 66 0.28 -6.27 -5.81
C ALA A 66 1.57 -6.85 -6.39
N HIS A 67 2.38 -6.04 -7.09
CA HIS A 67 3.57 -6.49 -7.79
C HIS A 67 4.89 -6.24 -7.03
N GLN A 68 4.92 -5.29 -6.11
CA GLN A 68 6.18 -4.80 -5.51
C GLN A 68 6.20 -4.90 -3.97
N PHE A 69 5.12 -5.32 -3.33
CA PHE A 69 4.97 -5.35 -1.87
C PHE A 69 4.45 -6.70 -1.33
#